data_AF-A0AA96LSH9-F1
#
_entry.id   AF-A0AA96LSH9-F1
#
_cell.length_a   1.000
_cell.length_b   1.000
_cell.length_c   1.000
_cell.angle_alpha   90.00
_cell.angle_beta   90.00
_cell.angle_gamma   90.00
#
_symmetry.space_group_name_H-M   'P 1'
#
loop_
_entity.id
_entity.type
_entity.pdbx_description
1 polymer ?
#
loop_
_entity_poly.entity_id
_entity_poly.type
_entity_poly.pdbx_seq_one_letter_code
_entity_poly.pdbx_strand_id
1 'polypeptide(L)'
;MLMLSIVFATLLSIILIIVYYWTNYVSSCDLSEKLTAFECGFDPLSKMRSPFSTRFFLLVVLFLIFDVEIALLFPVLSMFAKGVTFLMTSTLMLFLFILLFGMFHEWNEGALDWFSN
;
A
#
# COMPACT_ATOMS: atom_id res chain seq x y z
N MET A 1 3.38 -16.07 -22.89
CA MET A 1 4.08 -16.40 -21.63
C MET A 1 3.40 -15.77 -20.41
N LEU A 2 3.13 -14.46 -20.41
CA LEU A 2 2.52 -13.77 -19.26
C LEU A 2 1.12 -14.30 -18.86
N MET A 3 0.26 -14.60 -19.83
CA MET A 3 -1.03 -15.26 -19.55
C MET A 3 -0.87 -16.65 -18.95
N LEU A 4 0.13 -17.42 -19.38
CA LEU A 4 0.40 -18.77 -18.87
C LEU A 4 0.85 -18.71 -17.40
N SER A 5 1.75 -17.78 -17.06
CA SER A 5 2.23 -17.61 -15.69
C SER A 5 1.12 -17.16 -14.73
N ILE A 6 0.20 -16.31 -15.18
CA ILE A 6 -0.94 -15.88 -14.37
C ILE A 6 -1.89 -17.06 -14.10
N VAL A 7 -2.24 -17.82 -15.14
CA VAL A 7 -3.10 -19.01 -15.01
C VAL A 7 -2.46 -20.05 -14.08
N PHE A 8 -1.15 -20.26 -14.20
CA PHE A 8 -0.44 -21.19 -13.31
C PHE A 8 -0.48 -20.73 -11.85
N ALA A 9 -0.21 -19.44 -11.56
CA ALA A 9 -0.21 -18.91 -10.21
C ALA A 9 -1.59 -19.00 -9.53
N THR A 10 -2.66 -18.69 -10.26
CA THR A 10 -4.03 -18.80 -9.73
C THR A 10 -4.41 -20.25 -9.48
N LEU A 11 -4.11 -21.17 -10.41
CA LEU A 11 -4.36 -22.60 -10.22
C LEU A 11 -3.60 -23.15 -9.01
N LEU A 12 -2.33 -22.80 -8.84
CA LEU A 12 -1.52 -23.22 -7.69
C LEU A 12 -2.17 -22.77 -6.37
N SER A 13 -2.60 -21.51 -6.29
CA SER A 13 -3.25 -20.96 -5.09
C SER A 13 -4.53 -21.70 -4.72
N ILE A 14 -5.36 -22.05 -5.73
CA ILE A 14 -6.61 -22.79 -5.53
C ILE A 14 -6.32 -24.22 -5.07
N ILE A 15 -5.33 -24.89 -5.67
CA ILE A 15 -4.94 -26.25 -5.30
C ILE A 15 -4.48 -26.29 -3.84
N LEU A 16 -3.67 -25.33 -3.40
CA LEU A 16 -3.21 -25.26 -2.01
C LEU A 16 -4.37 -25.08 -1.02
N ILE A 17 -5.37 -24.28 -1.37
CA ILE A 17 -6.58 -24.10 -0.57
C ILE A 17 -7.38 -25.42 -0.48
N ILE A 18 -7.52 -26.15 -1.59
CA ILE A 18 -8.22 -27.45 -1.61
C ILE A 18 -7.48 -28.47 -0.74
N VAL A 19 -6.15 -28.56 -0.86
CA VAL A 19 -5.32 -29.44 -0.04
C VAL A 19 -5.44 -29.09 1.45
N TYR A 20 -5.47 -27.80 1.79
CA TYR A 20 -5.72 -27.36 3.17
C TYR A 20 -7.08 -27.87 3.68
N TYR A 21 -8.16 -27.67 2.94
CA TYR A 21 -9.48 -28.16 3.36
C TYR A 21 -9.56 -29.69 3.46
N TRP A 22 -8.85 -30.42 2.60
CA TRP A 22 -8.81 -31.89 2.66
C TRP A 22 -7.99 -32.44 3.83
N THR A 23 -6.94 -31.74 4.25
CA THR A 23 -6.06 -32.18 5.35
C THR A 23 -6.48 -31.63 6.71
N ASN A 24 -7.31 -30.58 6.75
CA ASN A 24 -7.72 -29.94 7.99
C ASN A 24 -8.73 -30.82 8.75
N TYR A 25 -8.21 -31.58 9.71
CA TYR A 25 -9.01 -32.35 10.67
C TYR A 25 -9.24 -31.51 11.93
N VAL A 26 -10.42 -30.87 12.02
CA VAL A 26 -10.82 -30.11 13.21
C VAL A 26 -11.79 -30.95 14.04
N SER A 27 -11.42 -31.23 15.29
CA SER A 27 -12.28 -31.75 16.34
C SER A 27 -13.40 -30.74 16.66
N SER A 28 -14.65 -31.20 16.68
CA SER A 28 -15.83 -30.34 16.95
C SER A 28 -15.80 -29.68 18.33
N CYS A 29 -15.15 -30.31 19.32
CA CYS A 29 -15.08 -29.80 20.70
C CYS A 29 -14.17 -28.57 20.87
N ASP A 30 -13.17 -28.37 20.01
CA ASP A 30 -12.25 -27.23 20.10
C ASP A 30 -12.69 -26.04 19.25
N LEU A 31 -13.78 -26.19 18.48
CA LEU A 31 -14.12 -25.24 17.42
C LEU A 31 -14.58 -23.89 17.98
N SER A 32 -15.31 -23.87 19.10
CA SER A 32 -15.82 -22.63 19.70
C SER A 32 -14.70 -21.69 20.14
N GLU A 33 -13.72 -22.20 20.88
CA GLU A 33 -12.57 -21.43 21.37
C GLU A 33 -11.59 -21.09 20.24
N LYS A 34 -11.46 -21.96 19.21
CA LYS A 34 -10.64 -21.65 18.03
C LYS A 34 -11.22 -20.54 17.16
N LEU A 35 -12.52 -20.26 17.27
CA LEU A 35 -13.21 -19.21 16.50
C LEU A 35 -13.26 -17.85 17.21
N THR A 36 -12.80 -17.75 18.46
CA THR A 36 -12.74 -16.46 19.17
C THR A 36 -11.49 -15.67 18.78
N ALA A 37 -11.55 -14.35 18.96
CA ALA A 37 -10.41 -13.48 18.71
C ALA A 37 -9.33 -13.71 19.78
N PHE A 38 -8.08 -13.90 19.36
CA PHE A 38 -6.97 -14.06 20.29
C PHE A 38 -6.44 -12.70 20.76
N GLU A 39 -6.67 -12.34 22.02
CA GLU A 39 -6.08 -11.16 22.67
C GLU A 39 -5.29 -11.58 23.93
N CYS A 40 -4.20 -12.32 23.72
CA CYS A 40 -3.34 -12.86 24.79
C CYS A 40 -4.08 -13.75 25.81
N GLY A 41 -5.11 -14.47 25.38
CA GLY A 41 -5.93 -15.34 26.25
C GLY A 41 -7.05 -14.62 26.98
N PHE A 42 -7.32 -13.36 26.66
CA PHE A 42 -8.46 -12.59 27.16
C PHE A 42 -9.48 -12.34 26.06
N ASP A 43 -10.72 -12.11 26.47
CA ASP A 43 -11.76 -11.59 25.58
C ASP A 43 -11.38 -10.17 25.11
N PRO A 44 -11.70 -9.82 23.86
CA PRO A 44 -11.25 -8.55 23.30
C PRO A 44 -11.82 -7.36 24.05
N LEU A 45 -10.92 -6.50 24.54
CA LEU A 45 -11.26 -5.36 25.42
C LEU A 45 -11.85 -4.19 24.64
N SER A 46 -11.51 -4.07 23.36
CA SER A 46 -11.90 -2.95 22.50
C SER A 46 -12.75 -3.41 21.33
N LYS A 47 -13.68 -2.55 20.92
CA LYS A 47 -14.44 -2.77 19.68
C LYS A 47 -13.49 -2.60 18.49
N MET A 48 -13.66 -3.42 17.44
CA MET A 48 -12.86 -3.34 16.21
C MET A 48 -12.86 -1.96 15.51
N ARG A 49 -13.82 -1.08 15.82
CA ARG A 49 -13.90 0.28 15.31
C ARG A 49 -13.52 1.30 16.37
N SER A 50 -12.27 1.25 16.81
CA SER A 50 -11.67 2.28 17.65
C SER A 50 -11.29 3.52 16.82
N PRO A 51 -11.30 4.72 17.42
CA PRO A 51 -10.78 5.89 16.75
C PRO A 51 -9.31 5.68 16.39
N PHE A 52 -9.02 5.86 15.11
CA PHE A 52 -7.69 5.74 14.55
C PHE A 52 -6.96 7.08 14.63
N SER A 53 -5.63 7.05 14.72
CA SER A 53 -4.84 8.27 14.77
C SER A 53 -4.91 9.03 13.43
N THR A 54 -5.22 10.32 13.49
CA THR A 54 -5.28 11.22 12.33
C THR A 54 -3.98 11.31 11.53
N ARG A 55 -2.83 11.01 12.16
CA ARG A 55 -1.51 11.04 11.52
C ARG A 55 -1.39 10.06 10.35
N PHE A 56 -1.87 8.83 10.53
CA PHE A 56 -1.87 7.86 9.44
C PHE A 56 -2.86 8.25 8.32
N PHE A 57 -3.94 8.95 8.63
CA PHE A 57 -4.84 9.49 7.60
C PHE A 57 -4.11 10.52 6.73
N LEU A 58 -3.34 11.44 7.33
CA LEU A 58 -2.51 12.39 6.60
C LEU A 58 -1.49 11.68 5.70
N LEU A 59 -0.83 10.63 6.20
CA LEU A 59 0.11 9.82 5.42
C LEU A 59 -0.57 9.20 4.18
N VAL A 60 -1.78 8.67 4.31
CA VAL A 60 -2.54 8.09 3.18
C VAL A 60 -2.89 9.15 2.13
N VAL A 61 -3.33 10.34 2.55
CA VAL A 61 -3.65 11.44 1.63
C VAL A 61 -2.39 11.90 0.90
N LEU A 62 -1.29 12.09 1.62
CA LEU A 62 0.00 12.48 1.08
C LEU A 62 0.54 11.44 0.09
N PHE A 63 0.45 10.15 0.42
CA PHE A 63 0.80 9.05 -0.48
C PHE A 63 -0.02 9.08 -1.77
N LEU A 64 -1.34 9.33 -1.69
CA LEU A 64 -2.21 9.39 -2.86
C LEU A 64 -1.78 10.51 -3.81
N ILE A 65 -1.49 11.71 -3.29
CA ILE A 65 -1.05 12.85 -4.09
C ILE A 65 0.29 12.53 -4.76
N PHE A 66 1.28 12.03 -4.01
CA PHE A 66 2.58 11.67 -4.59
C PHE A 66 2.52 10.54 -5.62
N ASP A 67 1.63 9.56 -5.44
CA ASP A 67 1.45 8.48 -6.41
C ASP A 67 0.92 9.01 -7.76
N VAL A 68 -0.02 9.97 -7.72
CA VAL A 68 -0.50 10.66 -8.93
C VAL A 68 0.61 11.46 -9.60
N GLU A 69 1.45 12.16 -8.83
CA GLU A 69 2.57 12.93 -9.38
C GLU A 69 3.64 12.02 -10.00
N ILE A 70 3.92 10.86 -9.41
CA ILE A 70 4.83 9.86 -9.99
C ILE A 70 4.23 9.24 -11.26
N ALA A 71 2.93 8.98 -11.30
CA ALA A 71 2.25 8.50 -12.50
C ALA A 71 2.42 9.48 -13.68
N LEU A 72 2.47 10.79 -13.42
CA LEU A 72 2.73 11.83 -14.42
C LEU A 72 4.19 11.85 -14.91
N LEU A 73 5.16 11.32 -14.16
CA LEU A 73 6.56 11.21 -14.60
C LEU A 73 6.78 10.09 -15.62
N PHE A 74 6.00 9.01 -15.58
CA PHE A 74 6.17 7.84 -16.46
C PHE A 74 6.13 8.17 -17.96
N PRO A 75 5.16 8.95 -18.48
CA PRO A 75 5.13 9.34 -19.89
C PRO A 75 6.39 10.08 -20.33
N VAL A 76 7.01 10.87 -19.45
CA VAL A 76 8.20 11.65 -19.78
C VAL A 76 9.39 10.73 -20.06
N LEU A 77 9.56 9.65 -19.28
CA LEU A 77 10.57 8.62 -19.52
C LEU A 77 10.45 8.00 -20.92
N SER A 78 9.22 7.74 -21.38
CA SER A 78 8.98 7.21 -22.73
C SER A 78 9.33 8.21 -23.85
N MET A 79 9.24 9.51 -23.56
CA MET A 79 9.56 10.57 -24.52
C MET A 79 11.06 10.80 -24.67
N PHE A 80 11.86 10.60 -23.62
CA PHE A 80 13.32 10.63 -23.72
C PHE A 80 13.86 9.67 -24.78
N ALA A 81 13.22 8.51 -24.95
CA ALA A 81 13.59 7.54 -25.97
C ALA A 81 13.39 8.03 -27.41
N LYS A 82 12.49 9.00 -27.64
CA LYS A 82 12.22 9.59 -28.96
C LYS A 82 13.13 10.77 -29.29
N GLY A 83 13.87 11.28 -28.31
CA GLY A 83 14.75 12.42 -28.44
C GLY A 83 14.50 13.47 -27.35
N VAL A 84 15.58 14.12 -26.93
CA VAL A 84 15.55 15.11 -25.84
C VAL A 84 15.51 16.51 -26.44
N THR A 85 14.47 17.27 -26.11
CA THR A 85 14.39 18.70 -26.43
C THR A 85 14.66 19.53 -25.17
N PHE A 86 15.26 20.71 -25.35
CA PHE A 86 15.50 21.65 -24.25
C PHE A 86 14.21 22.07 -23.53
N LEU A 87 13.10 22.14 -24.26
CA LEU A 87 11.79 22.43 -23.67
C LEU A 87 11.31 21.28 -22.76
N MET A 88 11.51 20.02 -23.15
CA MET A 88 11.14 18.88 -22.30
C MET A 88 11.98 18.80 -21.03
N THR A 89 13.28 19.04 -21.12
CA THR A 89 14.15 19.00 -19.94
C THR A 89 13.81 20.13 -18.98
N SER A 90 13.50 21.33 -19.47
CA SER A 90 13.13 22.45 -18.62
C SER A 90 11.77 22.25 -17.92
N THR A 91 10.77 21.70 -18.60
CA THR A 91 9.47 21.40 -17.98
C THR A 91 9.56 20.30 -16.93
N LEU A 92 10.37 19.26 -17.17
CA LEU A 92 10.60 18.18 -16.21
C LEU A 92 11.34 18.69 -14.96
N MET A 93 12.38 19.50 -15.16
CA MET A 93 13.11 20.11 -14.04
C MET A 93 12.20 21.02 -13.20
N LEU A 94 11.32 21.81 -13.84
CA LEU A 94 10.34 22.64 -13.15
C LEU A 94 9.33 21.78 -12.37
N PHE A 95 8.84 20.69 -12.97
CA PHE A 95 7.93 19.77 -12.30
C PHE A 95 8.57 19.12 -11.04
N LEU A 96 9.81 18.63 -11.15
CA LEU A 96 10.54 18.08 -10.01
C LEU A 96 10.80 19.12 -8.90
N PHE A 97 11.00 20.39 -9.30
CA PHE A 97 11.20 21.47 -8.34
C PHE A 97 9.93 21.74 -7.53
N ILE A 98 8.76 21.71 -8.17
CA ILE A 98 7.46 21.84 -7.50
C ILE A 98 7.27 20.68 -6.51
N LEU A 99 7.55 19.45 -6.93
CA LEU A 99 7.51 18.24 -6.11
C LEU A 99 8.37 18.37 -4.84
N LEU A 100 9.64 18.78 -5.00
CA LEU A 100 10.56 19.01 -3.89
C LEU A 100 10.07 20.10 -2.95
N PHE A 101 9.55 21.20 -3.49
CA PHE A 101 9.08 22.31 -2.68
C PHE A 101 7.81 21.95 -1.89
N GLY A 102 6.88 21.19 -2.50
CA GLY A 102 5.71 20.64 -1.83
C GLY A 102 6.09 19.76 -0.64
N MET A 103 7.06 18.85 -0.85
CA MET A 103 7.62 18.01 0.23
C MET A 103 8.21 18.82 1.38
N PHE A 104 8.99 19.87 1.08
CA PHE A 104 9.54 20.74 2.12
C PHE A 104 8.45 21.49 2.89
N HIS A 105 7.40 21.92 2.21
CA HIS A 105 6.26 22.58 2.85
C HIS A 105 5.53 21.64 3.81
N GLU A 106 5.22 20.42 3.36
CA GLU A 106 4.54 19.42 4.21
C GLU A 106 5.39 18.99 5.41
N TRP A 107 6.71 18.94 5.25
CA TRP A 107 7.61 18.69 6.37
C TRP A 107 7.56 19.84 7.39
N ASN A 108 7.63 21.09 6.95
CA ASN A 108 7.54 22.24 7.86
C ASN A 108 6.20 22.31 8.61
N GLU A 109 5.11 21.81 8.03
CA GLU A 109 3.80 21.70 8.69
C GLU A 109 3.70 20.52 9.68
N GLY A 110 4.77 19.73 9.84
CA GLY A 110 4.82 18.61 10.79
C GLY A 110 3.96 17.42 10.38
N ALA A 111 3.51 17.34 9.11
CA ALA A 111 2.73 16.21 8.61
C ALA A 111 3.50 14.87 8.67
N LEU A 112 4.84 14.96 8.65
CA LEU A 112 5.76 13.82 8.69
C LEU A 112 6.28 13.50 10.11
N ASP A 113 5.93 14.31 11.11
CA ASP A 113 6.44 14.10 12.48
C ASP A 113 5.65 13.00 13.19
N TRP A 114 6.34 11.88 13.44
CA TRP A 114 5.73 10.72 14.08
C TRP A 114 5.61 10.89 15.60
N PHE A 115 6.58 11.55 16.22
CA PHE A 115 6.61 11.79 17.66
C PHE A 115 6.14 13.21 17.95
N SER A 116 5.03 13.33 18.67
CA SER A 116 4.73 14.59 19.37
C SER A 116 5.62 14.63 20.60
N ASN A 117 6.57 15.55 20.63
CA ASN A 117 6.94 16.17 21.90
C ASN A 117 5.82 17.10 22.36
#